data_AF-A0A819Z6I8-F1
#
_entry.id   AF-A0A819Z6I8-F1
#
_cell.length_a   1.000
_cell.length_b   1.000
_cell.length_c   1.000
_cell.angle_alpha   90.00
_cell.angle_beta   90.00
_cell.angle_gamma   90.00
#
_symmetry.space_group_name_H-M   'P 1'
#
loop_
_entity.id
_entity.type
_entity.pdbx_description
1 polymer ?
#
loop_
_entity_poly.entity_id
_entity_poly.type
_entity_poly.pdbx_seq_one_letter_code
_entity_poly.pdbx_strand_id
1 'polypeptide(L)'
;MSVSFEINPRLLVDIPCQSNSNIESINGYKQEQLLSLEEACQPLHNILGTELQLYVTIAKLNSKEPKHELTPDESACIYLYTMEWNQPEKSLHVLLNQALVAIDRKQLQYWYKYLKLFFAALFKLPYAEYDTEWRGVPTDVT
;
A
#
# COMPACT_ATOMS: atom_id res chain seq x y z
N MET A 1 7.25 36.65 0.57
CA MET A 1 6.76 35.42 -0.09
C MET A 1 6.62 34.36 0.97
N SER A 2 5.42 34.21 1.51
CA SER A 2 5.08 33.15 2.46
C SER A 2 4.83 31.88 1.65
N VAL A 3 5.72 30.89 1.81
CA VAL A 3 5.55 29.56 1.25
C VAL A 3 4.44 28.88 2.06
N SER A 4 3.27 28.75 1.46
CA SER A 4 2.20 27.91 1.97
C SER A 4 2.72 26.47 1.96
N PHE A 5 2.99 25.89 3.12
CA PHE A 5 3.11 24.44 3.21
C PHE A 5 1.70 23.90 3.01
N GLU A 6 1.40 23.39 1.81
CA GLU A 6 0.20 22.60 1.57
C GLU A 6 0.25 21.41 2.52
N ILE A 7 -0.55 21.47 3.59
CA ILE A 7 -0.74 20.37 4.51
C ILE A 7 -1.47 19.29 3.70
N ASN A 8 -0.78 18.20 3.38
CA ASN A 8 -1.40 17.10 2.67
C ASN A 8 -2.50 16.50 3.57
N PRO A 9 -3.78 16.52 3.16
CA PRO A 9 -4.90 16.01 3.98
C PRO A 9 -4.83 14.49 4.21
N ARG A 10 -3.91 13.77 3.56
CA ARG A 10 -3.63 12.34 3.79
C ARG A 10 -2.81 12.08 5.06
N LEU A 11 -2.27 13.10 5.72
CA LEU A 11 -1.68 12.93 7.05
C LEU A 11 -2.81 12.60 8.03
N LEU A 12 -2.79 11.37 8.56
CA LEU A 12 -3.65 10.89 9.64
C LEU A 12 -3.35 11.66 10.94
N VAL A 13 -3.76 12.92 10.99
CA VAL A 13 -3.90 13.69 12.22
C VAL A 13 -5.41 13.83 12.41
N ASP A 14 -5.91 13.40 13.55
CA ASP A 14 -7.32 13.49 13.98
C ASP A 14 -8.24 12.29 13.69
N ILE A 15 -7.81 11.08 14.09
CA ILE A 15 -8.77 10.06 14.56
C ILE A 15 -8.70 10.00 16.09
N PRO A 16 -9.78 10.34 16.83
CA PRO A 16 -9.79 10.23 18.28
C PRO A 16 -9.78 8.75 18.72
N CYS A 17 -8.62 8.34 19.22
CA CYS A 17 -8.31 7.23 20.14
C CYS A 17 -8.88 5.82 19.83
N GLN A 18 -8.00 4.93 19.38
CA GLN A 18 -8.00 3.55 19.86
C GLN A 18 -6.63 3.22 20.47
N SER A 19 -6.57 3.30 21.80
CA SER A 19 -5.51 2.90 22.75
C SER A 19 -4.04 3.14 22.34
N ASN A 20 -3.28 3.79 23.23
CA ASN A 20 -1.84 4.09 23.09
C ASN A 20 -0.92 2.88 22.76
N SER A 21 -1.42 1.65 22.79
CA SER A 21 -0.75 0.44 22.29
C SER A 21 -0.56 0.40 20.77
N ASN A 22 -1.29 1.21 19.99
CA ASN A 22 -1.21 1.23 18.51
C ASN A 22 0.03 1.94 17.95
N ILE A 23 0.67 2.84 18.73
CA ILE A 23 1.75 3.70 18.22
C ILE A 23 3.07 2.92 18.04
N GLU A 24 3.33 1.93 18.89
CA GLU A 24 4.56 1.13 18.82
C GLU A 24 4.70 0.34 17.52
N SER A 25 3.59 -0.10 16.93
CA SER A 25 3.60 -0.84 15.67
C SER A 25 4.13 0.02 14.50
N ILE A 26 3.80 1.31 14.48
CA ILE A 26 4.14 2.23 13.38
C ILE A 26 5.62 2.62 13.38
N ASN A 27 6.32 2.48 14.53
CA ASN A 27 7.73 2.83 14.62
C ASN A 27 8.62 2.01 13.67
N GLY A 28 8.30 0.71 13.47
CA GLY A 28 9.03 -0.13 12.51
C GLY A 28 8.90 0.38 11.08
N TYR A 29 7.67 0.73 10.67
CA TYR A 29 7.40 1.32 9.36
C TYR A 29 8.15 2.64 9.12
N LYS A 30 8.24 3.51 10.15
CA LYS A 30 8.93 4.80 10.02
C LYS A 30 10.42 4.62 9.71
N GLN A 31 11.04 3.58 10.25
CA GLN A 31 12.46 3.26 10.09
C GLN A 31 12.77 2.56 8.75
N GLU A 32 11.76 2.02 8.06
CA GLU A 32 11.97 1.38 6.75
C GLU A 32 12.45 2.39 5.71
N GLN A 33 13.40 1.94 4.89
CA GLN A 33 13.93 2.67 3.74
C GLN A 33 13.04 2.47 2.53
N LEU A 34 13.11 3.43 1.59
CA LEU A 34 12.49 3.25 0.28
C LEU A 34 13.36 2.28 -0.53
N LEU A 35 12.77 1.18 -0.99
CA LEU A 35 13.45 0.08 -1.67
C LEU A 35 12.81 -0.17 -3.04
N SER A 36 13.50 -0.96 -3.89
CA SER A 36 12.91 -1.46 -5.13
C SER A 36 11.71 -2.38 -4.85
N LEU A 37 10.86 -2.61 -5.85
CA LEU A 37 9.68 -3.47 -5.70
C LEU A 37 10.07 -4.90 -5.29
N GLU A 38 11.12 -5.46 -5.91
CA GLU A 38 11.61 -6.80 -5.58
C GLU A 38 12.04 -6.92 -4.12
N GLU A 39 12.84 -5.96 -3.64
CA GLU A 39 13.34 -5.95 -2.26
C GLU A 39 12.21 -5.73 -1.26
N ALA A 40 11.24 -4.88 -1.61
CA ALA A 40 10.08 -4.61 -0.79
C ALA A 40 9.16 -5.84 -0.65
N CYS A 41 9.10 -6.68 -1.69
CA CYS A 41 8.32 -7.92 -1.72
C CYS A 41 9.03 -9.15 -1.12
N GLN A 42 10.34 -9.12 -0.90
CA GLN A 42 11.09 -10.23 -0.28
C GLN A 42 10.43 -10.81 0.99
N PRO A 43 10.06 -10.02 2.02
CA PRO A 43 9.45 -10.57 3.23
C PRO A 43 8.07 -11.21 2.99
N LEU A 44 7.41 -10.88 1.88
CA LEU A 44 6.08 -11.36 1.54
C LEU A 44 6.09 -12.72 0.85
N HIS A 45 7.25 -13.23 0.42
CA HIS A 45 7.36 -14.51 -0.30
C HIS A 45 6.82 -15.68 0.54
N ASN A 46 7.01 -15.62 1.86
CA ASN A 46 6.48 -16.63 2.79
C ASN A 46 4.94 -16.56 2.97
N ILE A 47 4.33 -15.43 2.62
CA ILE A 47 2.89 -15.17 2.79
C ILE A 47 2.15 -15.43 1.48
N LEU A 48 2.66 -14.87 0.37
CA LEU A 48 2.06 -14.91 -0.96
C LEU A 48 2.53 -16.10 -1.81
N GLY A 49 3.56 -16.82 -1.36
CA GLY A 49 4.12 -17.96 -2.07
C GLY A 49 4.98 -17.60 -3.28
N THR A 50 5.33 -18.62 -4.07
CA THR A 50 6.26 -18.52 -5.20
C THR A 50 5.71 -17.72 -6.39
N GLU A 51 4.37 -17.62 -6.51
CA GLU A 51 3.72 -16.88 -7.60
C GLU A 51 3.95 -15.36 -7.51
N LEU A 52 4.28 -14.83 -6.32
CA LEU A 52 4.56 -13.41 -6.12
C LEU A 52 5.61 -12.88 -7.11
N GLN A 53 6.65 -13.67 -7.42
CA GLN A 53 7.73 -13.22 -8.30
C GLN A 53 7.26 -13.04 -9.75
N LEU A 54 6.35 -13.90 -10.22
CA LEU A 54 5.73 -13.77 -11.53
C LEU A 54 4.93 -12.47 -11.60
N TYR A 55 4.13 -12.20 -10.58
CA TYR A 55 3.29 -11.01 -10.49
C TYR A 55 4.10 -9.71 -10.37
N VAL A 56 5.19 -9.71 -9.60
CA VAL A 56 6.15 -8.59 -9.55
C VAL A 56 6.73 -8.33 -10.94
N THR A 57 7.12 -9.38 -11.66
CA THR A 57 7.66 -9.24 -13.03
C THR A 57 6.64 -8.63 -13.98
N ILE A 58 5.40 -9.10 -13.94
CA ILE A 58 4.29 -8.57 -14.75
C ILE A 58 4.05 -7.09 -14.41
N ALA A 59 4.02 -6.73 -13.14
CA ALA A 59 3.78 -5.36 -12.71
C ALA A 59 4.87 -4.40 -13.21
N LYS A 60 6.14 -4.81 -13.15
CA LYS A 60 7.26 -4.01 -13.67
C LYS A 60 7.22 -3.87 -15.19
N LEU A 61 6.86 -4.92 -15.91
CA LEU A 61 6.73 -4.87 -17.36
C LEU A 61 5.66 -3.86 -17.81
N ASN A 62 4.57 -3.73 -17.06
CA ASN A 62 3.49 -2.79 -17.34
C ASN A 62 3.74 -1.37 -16.80
N SER A 63 4.86 -1.13 -16.11
CA SER A 63 5.16 0.13 -15.42
C SER A 63 6.46 0.79 -15.89
N LYS A 64 6.91 0.48 -17.12
CA LYS A 64 8.15 1.01 -17.69
C LYS A 64 8.12 2.51 -17.96
N GLU A 65 6.93 3.06 -18.21
CA GLU A 65 6.72 4.47 -18.54
C GLU A 65 5.78 5.12 -17.52
N PRO A 66 6.27 5.38 -16.29
CA PRO A 66 5.46 5.93 -15.21
C PRO A 66 5.04 7.38 -15.50
N LYS A 67 3.89 7.78 -14.95
CA LYS A 67 3.35 9.16 -14.99
C LYS A 67 3.46 9.83 -13.62
N HIS A 68 3.20 11.14 -13.54
CA HIS A 68 3.09 11.87 -12.28
C HIS A 68 4.34 11.80 -11.39
N GLU A 69 5.52 11.83 -12.00
CA GLU A 69 6.82 11.77 -11.31
C GLU A 69 7.04 10.48 -10.48
N LEU A 70 6.22 9.45 -10.73
CA LEU A 70 6.44 8.13 -10.16
C LEU A 70 7.72 7.52 -10.73
N THR A 71 8.43 6.78 -9.89
CA THR A 71 9.47 5.87 -10.38
C THR A 71 8.82 4.62 -10.99
N PRO A 72 9.55 3.86 -11.84
CA PRO A 72 9.03 2.60 -12.37
C PRO A 72 8.60 1.62 -11.26
N ASP A 73 9.33 1.57 -10.14
CA ASP A 73 9.00 0.69 -9.01
C ASP A 73 7.76 1.17 -8.24
N GLU A 74 7.56 2.48 -8.10
CA GLU A 74 6.36 3.07 -7.49
C GLU A 74 5.11 2.84 -8.36
N SER A 75 5.23 3.02 -9.67
CA SER A 75 4.14 2.67 -10.59
C SER A 75 3.86 1.16 -10.56
N ALA A 76 4.91 0.34 -10.55
CA ALA A 76 4.78 -1.11 -10.48
C ALA A 76 4.15 -1.57 -9.16
N CYS A 77 4.44 -0.94 -8.02
CA CYS A 77 3.82 -1.33 -6.76
C CYS A 77 2.32 -1.05 -6.74
N ILE A 78 1.88 0.06 -7.35
CA ILE A 78 0.45 0.38 -7.52
C ILE A 78 -0.19 -0.65 -8.45
N TYR A 79 0.43 -0.93 -9.60
CA TYR A 79 -0.06 -1.93 -10.53
C TYR A 79 -0.23 -3.30 -9.86
N LEU A 80 0.78 -3.73 -9.08
CA LEU A 80 0.76 -4.98 -8.33
C LEU A 80 -0.39 -5.05 -7.32
N TYR A 81 -0.75 -3.93 -6.69
CA TYR A 81 -1.89 -3.84 -5.78
C TYR A 81 -3.23 -4.00 -6.51
N THR A 82 -3.37 -3.35 -7.68
CA THR A 82 -4.65 -3.28 -8.40
C THR A 82 -4.91 -4.41 -9.38
N MET A 83 -3.88 -5.15 -9.78
CA MET A 83 -4.04 -6.22 -10.77
C MET A 83 -4.69 -7.47 -10.18
N GLU A 84 -5.43 -8.18 -11.03
CA GLU A 84 -6.07 -9.44 -10.67
C GLU A 84 -5.05 -10.58 -10.67
N TRP A 85 -5.19 -11.47 -9.68
CA TRP A 85 -4.40 -12.69 -9.58
C TRP A 85 -5.29 -13.87 -9.96
N ASN A 86 -4.69 -14.97 -10.40
CA ASN A 86 -5.41 -16.20 -10.75
C ASN A 86 -6.26 -16.74 -9.58
N GLN A 87 -5.80 -16.53 -8.35
CA GLN A 87 -6.53 -16.83 -7.11
C GLN A 87 -6.86 -15.51 -6.40
N PRO A 88 -8.05 -14.93 -6.63
CA PRO A 88 -8.40 -13.61 -6.11
C PRO A 88 -8.26 -13.49 -4.59
N GLU A 89 -8.60 -14.56 -3.86
CA GLU A 89 -8.50 -14.63 -2.40
C GLU A 89 -7.07 -14.60 -1.86
N LYS A 90 -6.08 -14.88 -2.71
CA LYS A 90 -4.65 -14.80 -2.38
C LYS A 90 -3.95 -13.63 -3.05
N SER A 91 -4.71 -12.76 -3.70
CA SER A 91 -4.15 -11.56 -4.31
C SER A 91 -3.54 -10.64 -3.25
N LEU A 92 -2.57 -9.82 -3.69
CA LEU A 92 -1.83 -8.95 -2.79
C LEU A 92 -2.75 -8.00 -2.01
N HIS A 93 -3.74 -7.38 -2.67
CA HIS A 93 -4.63 -6.43 -2.00
C HIS A 93 -5.55 -7.11 -0.98
N VAL A 94 -6.01 -8.34 -1.24
CA VAL A 94 -6.85 -9.10 -0.28
C VAL A 94 -6.06 -9.41 0.98
N LEU A 95 -4.86 -9.99 0.85
CA LEU A 95 -4.04 -10.36 2.01
C LEU A 95 -3.52 -9.13 2.76
N LEU A 96 -3.16 -8.06 2.06
CA LEU A 96 -2.76 -6.81 2.70
C LEU A 96 -3.91 -6.20 3.50
N ASN A 97 -5.12 -6.14 2.93
CA ASN A 97 -6.28 -5.60 3.64
C ASN A 97 -6.63 -6.46 4.87
N GLN A 98 -6.50 -7.79 4.79
CA GLN A 98 -6.64 -8.67 5.95
C GLN A 98 -5.59 -8.37 7.03
N ALA A 99 -4.31 -8.20 6.64
CA ALA A 99 -3.23 -7.87 7.57
C ALA A 99 -3.42 -6.49 8.25
N LEU A 100 -4.02 -5.52 7.55
CA LEU A 100 -4.33 -4.20 8.10
C LEU A 100 -5.45 -4.23 9.15
N VAL A 101 -6.44 -5.11 8.97
CA VAL A 101 -7.59 -5.27 9.88
C VAL A 101 -7.28 -6.25 11.03
N ALA A 102 -6.29 -7.12 10.87
CA ALA A 102 -5.92 -8.11 11.87
C ALA A 102 -5.52 -7.45 13.22
N ILE A 103 -5.96 -8.08 14.32
CA ILE A 103 -5.61 -7.68 15.69
C ILE A 103 -4.11 -7.90 15.94
N ASP A 104 -3.53 -8.96 15.38
CA ASP A 104 -2.11 -9.26 15.50
C ASP A 104 -1.26 -8.38 14.56
N ARG A 105 -0.72 -7.30 15.12
CA ARG A 105 0.15 -6.36 14.41
C ARG A 105 1.50 -6.92 14.01
N LYS A 106 1.92 -8.09 14.52
CA LYS A 106 3.18 -8.73 14.10
C LYS A 106 3.15 -9.13 12.63
N GLN A 107 1.97 -9.53 12.13
CA GLN A 107 1.80 -9.88 10.73
C GLN A 107 2.02 -8.68 9.81
N LEU A 108 1.67 -7.46 10.28
CA LEU A 108 1.85 -6.24 9.50
C LEU A 108 3.32 -5.87 9.31
N GLN A 109 4.23 -6.33 10.18
CA GLN A 109 5.66 -6.04 10.08
C GLN A 109 6.27 -6.55 8.77
N TYR A 110 5.82 -7.69 8.27
CA TYR A 110 6.26 -8.23 6.98
C TYR A 110 5.89 -7.32 5.79
N TRP A 111 4.87 -6.47 5.96
CA TRP A 111 4.37 -5.57 4.93
C TRP A 111 5.02 -4.19 4.96
N TYR A 112 5.80 -3.84 5.98
CA TYR A 112 6.30 -2.46 6.14
C TYR A 112 7.12 -1.97 4.95
N LYS A 113 7.99 -2.82 4.39
CA LYS A 113 8.79 -2.46 3.21
C LYS A 113 7.93 -2.17 2.00
N TYR A 114 6.94 -3.04 1.74
CA TYR A 114 5.98 -2.84 0.65
C TYR A 114 5.12 -1.60 0.87
N LEU A 115 4.57 -1.42 2.08
CA LEU A 115 3.78 -0.24 2.45
C LEU A 115 4.57 1.06 2.31
N LYS A 116 5.88 1.04 2.60
CA LYS A 116 6.75 2.22 2.46
C LYS A 116 6.82 2.68 1.02
N LEU A 117 7.04 1.74 0.09
CA LEU A 117 7.04 2.00 -1.34
C LEU A 117 5.65 2.44 -1.82
N PHE A 118 4.62 1.72 -1.40
CA PHE A 118 3.25 1.97 -1.81
C PHE A 118 2.72 3.35 -1.38
N PHE A 119 2.93 3.73 -0.11
CA PHE A 119 2.51 5.05 0.36
C PHE A 119 3.34 6.19 -0.24
N ALA A 120 4.63 5.97 -0.50
CA ALA A 120 5.45 6.94 -1.24
C ALA A 120 4.89 7.16 -2.66
N ALA A 121 4.49 6.09 -3.35
CA ALA A 121 3.86 6.16 -4.67
C ALA A 121 2.51 6.89 -4.61
N LEU A 122 1.62 6.51 -3.68
CA LEU A 122 0.32 7.15 -3.54
C LEU A 122 0.41 8.64 -3.19
N PHE A 123 1.42 9.04 -2.41
CA PHE A 123 1.63 10.44 -2.05
C PHE A 123 1.88 11.34 -3.27
N LYS A 124 2.52 10.80 -4.32
CA LYS A 124 2.82 11.53 -5.57
C LYS A 124 1.63 11.62 -6.52
N LEU A 125 0.61 10.78 -6.35
CA LEU A 125 -0.56 10.81 -7.21
C LEU A 125 -1.38 12.09 -7.00
N PRO A 126 -1.84 12.72 -8.10
CA PRO A 126 -2.70 13.91 -8.00
C PRO A 126 -3.95 13.57 -7.21
N TYR A 127 -4.42 14.54 -6.43
CA TYR A 127 -5.67 14.43 -5.69
C TYR A 127 -6.79 15.13 -6.47
N ALA A 128 -7.95 14.46 -6.59
CA ALA A 128 -9.17 15.11 -7.06
C ALA A 128 -9.91 15.66 -5.83
N GLU A 129 -9.87 16.98 -5.63
CA GLU A 129 -10.43 17.61 -4.43
C GLU A 129 -11.97 17.51 -4.31
N TYR A 130 -12.71 17.24 -5.40
CA TYR A 130 -14.17 17.45 -5.42
C TYR A 130 -14.99 16.41 -6.19
N ASP A 131 -14.49 15.19 -6.37
CA ASP A 131 -15.27 14.13 -7.03
C ASP A 131 -15.90 13.17 -6.00
N THR A 132 -17.22 13.00 -6.10
CA THR A 132 -17.92 11.98 -5.31
C THR A 132 -17.58 10.60 -5.87
N GLU A 133 -16.84 9.81 -5.10
CA GLU A 133 -16.54 8.42 -5.43
C GLU A 133 -17.61 7.48 -4.87
N TRP A 134 -17.93 6.43 -5.63
CA TRP A 134 -18.91 5.42 -5.25
C TRP A 134 -18.22 4.07 -5.01
N ARG A 135 -18.51 3.44 -3.88
CA ARG A 135 -18.07 2.07 -3.56
C ARG A 135 -19.28 1.17 -3.33
N GLY A 136 -19.47 0.16 -4.17
CA GLY A 136 -20.43 -0.91 -3.92
C GLY A 136 -19.91 -1.86 -2.84
N VAL A 137 -20.67 -2.04 -1.76
CA VAL A 137 -20.33 -2.98 -0.69
C VAL A 137 -21.43 -4.04 -0.63
N PRO A 138 -21.12 -5.31 -0.96
CA PRO A 138 -22.09 -6.39 -0.80
C PRO A 138 -22.42 -6.53 0.69
N THR A 139 -23.70 -6.48 1.02
CA THR A 139 -24.22 -6.68 2.38
C THR A 139 -25.25 -7.79 2.32
N ASP A 140 -25.14 -8.78 3.20
CA ASP A 140 -26.18 -9.80 3.35
C ASP A 140 -27.44 -9.13 3.89
N VAL A 141 -28.54 -9.24 3.14
CA VAL A 141 -29.87 -8.78 3.58
C VAL A 141 -30.44 -9.88 4.47
N THR A 142 -30.13 -9.82 5.76
CA THR A 142 -30.66 -10.74 6.79
C THR A 142 -31.72 -10.06 7.64
#